data_AF-A8EUI3-F1
#
_entry.id   AF-A8EUI3-F1
#
_cell.length_a   1.000
_cell.length_b   1.000
_cell.length_c   1.000
_cell.angle_alpha   90.00
_cell.angle_beta   90.00
_cell.angle_gamma   90.00
#
_symmetry.space_group_name_H-M   'P 1'
#
loop_
_entity.id
_entity.type
_entity.pdbx_description
1 polymer ?
#
loop_
_entity_poly.entity_id
_entity_poly.type
_entity_poly.pdbx_seq_one_letter_code
_entity_poly.pdbx_strand_id
1 'polypeptide(L)'
;MENNMENNMEKKIDTIIANTEEIKQKMLKKDAEIVRIGSEKQELADQEEIRKEKLREAQKSFKKIGCNVKEEVADRFEELAHKLNYPNTSAMCRTYMMLLLENEEYQKTFVEFATILKSESGEA
;
A
#
# COMPACT_ATOMS: atom_id res chain seq x y z
N MET A 1 29.34 62.62 -26.36
CA MET A 1 29.49 61.38 -25.56
C MET A 1 28.23 61.08 -24.74
N GLU A 2 27.47 62.09 -24.31
CA GLU A 2 26.20 61.93 -23.55
C GLU A 2 25.10 61.13 -24.31
N ASN A 3 24.81 61.44 -25.58
CA ASN A 3 23.81 60.71 -26.38
C ASN A 3 24.08 59.19 -26.52
N ASN A 4 25.33 58.74 -26.32
CA ASN A 4 25.70 57.33 -26.41
C ASN A 4 25.54 56.61 -25.06
N MET A 5 25.57 57.34 -23.94
CA MET A 5 25.28 56.81 -22.60
C MET A 5 23.77 56.74 -22.35
N GLU A 6 22.99 57.73 -22.79
CA GLU A 6 21.52 57.70 -22.72
C GLU A 6 20.93 56.50 -23.47
N ASN A 7 21.37 56.26 -24.72
CA ASN A 7 20.96 55.09 -25.51
C ASN A 7 21.31 53.74 -24.86
N ASN A 8 22.34 53.68 -24.01
CA ASN A 8 22.73 52.46 -23.31
C ASN A 8 21.90 52.25 -22.04
N MET A 9 21.51 53.33 -21.37
CA MET A 9 20.61 53.26 -20.22
C MET A 9 19.19 52.89 -20.62
N GLU A 10 18.65 53.44 -21.72
CA GLU A 10 17.32 53.07 -22.23
C GLU A 10 17.23 51.58 -22.56
N LYS A 11 18.20 51.03 -23.29
CA LYS A 11 18.25 49.58 -23.60
C LYS A 11 18.30 48.70 -22.35
N LYS A 12 19.00 49.14 -21.30
CA LYS A 12 19.05 48.41 -20.03
C LYS A 12 17.71 48.47 -19.30
N ILE A 13 17.03 49.61 -19.33
CA ILE A 13 15.69 49.78 -18.74
C ILE A 13 14.68 48.87 -19.46
N ASP A 14 14.68 48.86 -20.79
CA ASP A 14 13.80 47.98 -21.59
C ASP A 14 14.04 46.50 -21.28
N THR A 15 15.30 46.11 -21.12
CA THR A 15 15.69 44.74 -20.74
C THR A 15 15.19 44.39 -19.34
N ILE A 16 15.28 45.32 -18.38
CA ILE A 16 14.77 45.13 -17.02
C ILE A 16 13.24 44.97 -17.03
N ILE A 17 12.53 45.78 -17.82
CA ILE A 17 11.07 45.69 -17.96
C ILE A 17 10.67 44.34 -18.56
N ALA A 18 11.32 43.92 -19.64
CA ALA A 18 11.07 42.63 -20.28
C ALA A 18 11.31 41.45 -19.31
N ASN A 19 12.43 41.45 -18.58
CA ASN A 19 12.73 40.44 -17.58
C ASN A 19 11.72 40.45 -16.43
N THR A 20 11.28 41.63 -16.00
CA THR A 20 10.28 41.77 -14.92
C THR A 20 8.95 41.18 -15.35
N GLU A 21 8.53 41.42 -16.58
CA GLU A 21 7.29 40.85 -17.12
C GLU A 21 7.40 39.31 -17.28
N GLU A 22 8.55 38.82 -17.76
CA GLU A 22 8.79 37.37 -17.83
C GLU A 22 8.74 36.70 -16.45
N ILE A 23 9.30 37.33 -15.42
CA ILE A 23 9.25 36.86 -14.03
C ILE A 23 7.80 36.83 -13.52
N LYS A 24 7.00 37.86 -13.78
CA LYS A 24 5.58 37.88 -13.38
C LYS A 24 4.81 36.73 -14.02
N GLN A 25 4.99 36.49 -15.32
CA GLN A 25 4.34 35.38 -16.01
C GLN A 25 4.77 34.02 -15.45
N LYS A 26 6.04 33.84 -15.09
CA LYS A 26 6.53 32.62 -14.42
C LYS A 26 5.95 32.44 -13.03
N MET A 27 5.80 33.52 -12.25
CA MET A 27 5.18 33.45 -10.92
C MET A 27 3.72 33.03 -11.00
N LEU A 28 2.94 33.61 -11.91
CA LEU A 28 1.53 33.24 -12.10
C LEU A 28 1.35 31.75 -12.43
N LYS A 29 2.21 31.19 -13.29
CA LYS A 29 2.20 29.76 -13.61
C LYS A 29 2.54 28.90 -12.40
N LYS A 30 3.52 29.32 -11.60
CA LYS A 30 3.94 28.61 -10.39
C LYS A 30 2.86 28.61 -9.31
N ASP A 31 2.16 29.72 -9.12
CA ASP A 31 1.06 29.82 -8.15
C ASP A 31 -0.10 28.89 -8.54
N ALA A 32 -0.45 28.83 -9.82
CA ALA A 32 -1.46 27.89 -10.32
C ALA A 32 -1.05 26.42 -10.09
N GLU A 33 0.22 26.10 -10.29
CA GLU A 33 0.73 24.75 -10.05
C GLU A 33 0.77 24.38 -8.56
N ILE A 34 1.11 25.32 -7.67
CA ILE A 34 1.05 25.11 -6.22
C ILE A 34 -0.38 24.78 -5.78
N VAL A 35 -1.37 25.53 -6.26
CA VAL A 35 -2.78 25.28 -5.95
C VAL A 35 -3.20 23.89 -6.43
N ARG A 36 -2.84 23.52 -7.67
CA ARG A 36 -3.14 22.19 -8.23
C ARG A 36 -2.56 21.05 -7.39
N ILE A 37 -1.28 21.14 -7.03
CA ILE A 37 -0.60 20.12 -6.20
C ILE A 37 -1.24 20.03 -4.81
N GLY A 38 -1.66 21.17 -4.24
CA GLY A 38 -2.39 21.22 -2.98
C GLY A 38 -3.70 20.44 -3.04
N SER A 39 -4.49 20.66 -4.08
CA SER A 39 -5.76 19.93 -4.30
C SER A 39 -5.54 18.43 -4.53
N GLU A 40 -4.57 18.04 -5.37
CA GLU A 40 -4.25 16.63 -5.63
C GLU A 40 -3.82 15.89 -4.36
N LYS A 41 -3.04 16.56 -3.48
CA LYS A 41 -2.68 16.00 -2.18
C LYS A 41 -3.88 15.77 -1.27
N GLN A 42 -4.82 16.71 -1.26
CA GLN A 42 -6.03 16.58 -0.44
C GLN A 42 -6.89 15.42 -0.93
N GLU A 43 -7.11 15.31 -2.24
CA GLU A 43 -7.87 14.19 -2.83
C GLU A 43 -7.23 12.83 -2.51
N LEU A 44 -5.90 12.72 -2.58
CA LEU A 44 -5.19 11.50 -2.21
C LEU A 44 -5.34 11.17 -0.72
N ALA A 45 -5.33 12.18 0.16
CA ALA A 45 -5.53 11.99 1.59
C ALA A 45 -6.95 11.47 1.88
N ASP A 46 -7.96 12.05 1.24
CA ASP A 46 -9.37 11.64 1.39
C ASP A 46 -9.60 10.22 0.86
N GLN A 47 -9.01 9.88 -0.30
CA GLN A 47 -9.04 8.52 -0.85
C GLN A 47 -8.40 7.49 0.07
N GLU A 48 -7.27 7.84 0.71
CA GLU A 48 -6.59 6.96 1.65
C GLU A 48 -7.39 6.76 2.94
N GLU A 49 -8.09 7.80 3.42
CA GLU A 49 -8.99 7.68 4.58
C GLU A 49 -10.15 6.73 4.27
N ILE A 50 -10.80 6.89 3.11
CA ILE A 50 -11.86 6.00 2.63
C ILE A 50 -11.35 4.56 2.52
N ARG A 51 -10.13 4.36 1.99
CA ARG A 51 -9.53 3.03 1.87
C ARG A 51 -9.30 2.38 3.24
N LYS A 52 -8.82 3.15 4.22
CA LYS A 52 -8.63 2.66 5.60
C LYS A 52 -9.95 2.29 6.25
N GLU A 53 -10.99 3.08 6.05
CA GLU A 53 -12.30 2.77 6.63
C GLU A 53 -12.92 1.51 6.00
N LYS A 54 -12.85 1.37 4.68
CA LYS A 54 -13.25 0.12 3.99
C LYS A 54 -12.48 -1.09 4.50
N LEU A 55 -11.18 -0.95 4.77
CA LEU A 55 -10.36 -2.01 5.34
C LEU A 55 -10.81 -2.38 6.76
N ARG A 56 -11.12 -1.40 7.61
CA ARG A 56 -11.66 -1.64 8.95
C ARG A 56 -13.01 -2.32 8.93
N GLU A 57 -13.91 -1.92 8.03
CA GLU A 57 -15.21 -2.55 7.87
C GLU A 57 -15.08 -4.00 7.38
N ALA A 58 -14.22 -4.27 6.40
CA ALA A 58 -13.90 -5.62 5.97
C ALA A 58 -13.26 -6.45 7.10
N GLN A 59 -12.43 -5.83 7.95
CA GLN A 59 -11.86 -6.51 9.13
C GLN A 59 -12.91 -6.89 10.17
N LYS A 60 -13.97 -6.09 10.33
CA LYS A 60 -15.10 -6.42 11.22
C LYS A 60 -15.93 -7.61 10.71
N SER A 61 -15.97 -7.85 9.39
CA SER A 61 -16.73 -8.95 8.80
C SER A 61 -15.99 -10.30 8.83
N PHE A 62 -14.66 -10.30 9.01
CA PHE A 62 -13.91 -11.54 9.21
C PHE A 62 -14.24 -12.14 10.58
N LYS A 63 -15.02 -13.22 10.58
CA LYS A 63 -15.23 -14.04 11.77
C LYS A 63 -13.88 -14.58 12.24
N LYS A 64 -13.49 -14.21 13.47
CA LYS A 64 -12.36 -14.85 14.13
C LYS A 64 -12.76 -16.30 14.44
N ILE A 65 -12.17 -17.24 13.72
CA ILE A 65 -12.34 -18.67 13.98
C ILE A 65 -11.37 -19.04 15.08
N GLY A 66 -11.90 -19.36 16.26
CA GLY A 66 -11.11 -19.96 17.34
C GLY A 66 -11.06 -21.47 17.15
N CYS A 67 -9.91 -22.08 17.40
CA CYS A 67 -9.80 -23.52 17.56
C CYS A 67 -9.25 -23.83 18.95
N ASN A 68 -9.73 -24.92 19.55
CA ASN A 68 -9.18 -25.43 20.79
C ASN A 68 -8.21 -26.54 20.44
N VAL A 69 -6.94 -26.37 20.82
CA VAL A 69 -5.88 -27.37 20.66
C VAL A 69 -5.19 -27.57 21.99
N LYS A 70 -4.60 -28.75 22.20
CA LYS A 70 -3.74 -29.00 23.37
C LYS A 70 -2.52 -28.09 23.30
N GLU A 71 -2.04 -27.62 24.45
CA GLU A 71 -0.89 -26.72 24.56
C GLU A 71 0.35 -27.28 23.86
N GLU A 72 0.67 -28.55 24.11
CA GLU A 72 1.78 -29.28 23.45
C GLU A 72 1.69 -29.25 21.91
N VAL A 73 0.48 -29.24 21.35
CA VAL A 73 0.28 -29.16 19.91
C VAL A 73 0.51 -27.73 19.43
N ALA A 74 0.00 -26.73 20.17
CA ALA A 74 0.21 -25.32 19.84
C ALA A 74 1.71 -24.97 19.82
N ASP A 75 2.48 -25.42 20.82
CA ASP A 75 3.91 -25.16 20.91
C ASP A 75 4.68 -25.75 19.72
N ARG A 76 4.35 -26.99 19.33
CA ARG A 76 4.96 -27.65 18.16
C ARG A 76 4.66 -26.92 16.85
N PHE A 77 3.46 -26.35 16.72
CA PHE A 77 3.10 -25.55 15.56
C PHE A 77 3.83 -24.19 15.54
N GLU A 78 4.05 -23.57 16.71
CA GLU A 78 4.80 -22.31 16.80
C GLU A 78 6.28 -22.53 16.48
N GLU A 79 6.89 -23.60 16.99
CA GLU A 79 8.25 -24.01 16.60
C GLU A 79 8.36 -24.27 15.09
N LEU A 80 7.37 -24.94 14.50
CA LEU A 80 7.34 -25.21 13.06
C LEU A 80 7.24 -23.91 12.26
N ALA A 81 6.40 -22.97 12.68
CA ALA A 81 6.25 -21.68 12.02
C ALA A 81 7.59 -20.94 11.98
N HIS A 82 8.31 -20.88 13.09
CA HIS A 82 9.63 -20.26 13.14
C HIS A 82 10.69 -21.00 12.32
N LYS A 83 10.69 -22.34 12.32
CA LYS A 83 11.59 -23.14 11.45
C LYS A 83 11.36 -22.86 9.96
N LEU A 84 10.12 -22.58 9.58
CA LEU A 84 9.72 -22.19 8.23
C LEU A 84 9.82 -20.68 7.97
N ASN A 85 10.46 -19.93 8.87
CA ASN A 85 10.67 -18.48 8.77
C ASN A 85 9.39 -17.64 8.78
N TYR A 86 8.31 -18.14 9.37
CA TYR A 86 7.11 -17.37 9.66
C TYR A 86 7.18 -16.72 11.04
N PRO A 87 6.56 -15.53 11.21
CA PRO A 87 6.58 -14.80 12.49
C PRO A 87 5.70 -15.43 13.57
N ASN A 88 4.73 -16.28 13.22
CA ASN A 88 3.89 -17.04 14.14
C ASN A 88 3.04 -18.10 13.41
N THR A 89 2.43 -19.02 14.16
CA THR A 89 1.50 -20.04 13.64
C THR A 89 0.38 -19.43 12.80
N SER A 90 -0.19 -18.30 13.22
CA SER A 90 -1.31 -17.67 12.48
C SER A 90 -0.90 -17.20 11.08
N ALA A 91 0.33 -16.69 10.92
CA ALA A 91 0.87 -16.30 9.62
C ALA A 91 1.12 -17.53 8.74
N MET A 92 1.73 -18.58 9.29
CA MET A 92 1.95 -19.85 8.60
C MET A 92 0.63 -20.46 8.11
N CYS A 93 -0.38 -20.55 8.99
CA CYS A 93 -1.69 -21.11 8.65
C CYS A 93 -2.39 -20.33 7.54
N ARG A 94 -2.31 -18.98 7.53
CA ARG A 94 -2.86 -18.17 6.44
C ARG A 94 -2.22 -18.49 5.10
N THR A 95 -0.89 -18.58 5.05
CA THR A 95 -0.18 -18.93 3.82
C THR A 95 -0.55 -20.33 3.34
N TYR A 96 -0.66 -21.29 4.26
CA TYR A 96 -1.08 -22.65 3.92
C TYR A 96 -2.51 -22.70 3.38
N MET A 97 -3.45 -21.95 3.98
CA MET A 97 -4.82 -21.83 3.45
C MET A 97 -4.86 -21.20 2.06
N MET A 98 -4.02 -20.19 1.79
CA MET A 98 -3.93 -19.60 0.45
C MET A 98 -3.43 -20.62 -0.59
N LEU A 99 -2.38 -21.39 -0.26
CA LEU A 99 -1.88 -22.47 -1.13
C LEU A 99 -2.97 -23.50 -1.42
N LEU A 100 -3.77 -23.88 -0.41
CA LEU A 100 -4.91 -24.76 -0.59
C LEU A 100 -5.98 -24.14 -1.50
N LEU A 101 -6.21 -22.83 -1.49
CA LEU A 101 -7.22 -22.21 -2.36
C LEU A 101 -6.73 -22.05 -3.80
N GLU A 102 -5.44 -21.83 -4.01
CA GLU A 102 -4.87 -21.43 -5.30
C GLU A 102 -4.22 -22.59 -6.08
N ASN A 103 -4.02 -23.76 -5.47
CA ASN A 103 -3.33 -24.89 -6.10
C ASN A 103 -4.17 -26.18 -6.08
N GLU A 104 -4.70 -26.57 -7.25
CA GLU A 104 -5.55 -27.77 -7.41
C GLU A 104 -4.84 -29.09 -7.07
N GLU A 105 -3.53 -29.19 -7.30
CA GLU A 105 -2.76 -30.40 -6.95
C GLU A 105 -2.66 -30.53 -5.44
N TYR A 106 -2.40 -29.41 -4.75
CA TYR A 106 -2.35 -29.36 -3.30
C TYR A 106 -3.72 -29.63 -2.65
N GLN A 107 -4.81 -29.19 -3.28
CA GLN A 107 -6.17 -29.54 -2.87
C GLN A 107 -6.43 -31.05 -2.91
N LYS A 108 -6.00 -31.73 -3.99
CA LYS A 108 -6.16 -33.19 -4.12
C LYS A 108 -5.43 -33.93 -3.00
N THR A 109 -4.15 -33.59 -2.77
CA THR A 109 -3.37 -34.19 -1.69
C THR A 109 -4.01 -33.95 -0.31
N PHE A 110 -4.58 -32.76 -0.09
CA PHE A 110 -5.27 -32.46 1.16
C PHE A 110 -6.56 -33.26 1.35
N VAL A 111 -7.36 -33.43 0.29
CA VAL A 111 -8.58 -34.26 0.33
C VAL A 111 -8.23 -35.73 0.60
N GLU A 112 -7.17 -36.25 -0.03
CA GLU A 112 -6.68 -37.61 0.22
C GLU A 112 -6.25 -37.79 1.67
N PHE A 113 -5.46 -36.85 2.19
CA PHE A 113 -5.02 -36.85 3.59
C PHE A 113 -6.22 -36.82 4.55
N ALA A 114 -7.18 -35.92 4.33
CA ALA A 114 -8.38 -35.81 5.15
C ALA A 114 -9.26 -37.08 5.11
N THR A 115 -9.30 -37.75 3.95
CA THR A 115 -10.04 -39.01 3.78
C THR A 115 -9.39 -40.15 4.57
N ILE A 116 -8.07 -40.27 4.52
CA ILE A 116 -7.31 -41.24 5.32
C ILE A 116 -7.54 -40.97 6.80
N LEU A 117 -7.42 -39.72 7.23
CA LEU A 117 -7.57 -39.34 8.64
C LEU A 117 -8.95 -39.71 9.20
N LYS A 118 -10.02 -39.51 8.43
CA LYS A 118 -11.38 -39.94 8.78
C LYS A 118 -11.50 -41.45 8.91
N SER A 119 -10.86 -42.20 8.02
CA SER A 119 -10.88 -43.66 8.06
C SER A 119 -10.13 -44.22 9.28
N GLU A 120 -9.07 -43.52 9.73
CA GLU A 120 -8.29 -43.89 10.91
C GLU A 120 -8.97 -43.46 12.23
N SER A 121 -9.78 -42.40 12.22
CA SER A 121 -10.51 -41.91 13.40
C SER A 121 -11.82 -42.64 13.66
N GLY A 122 -12.25 -43.56 12.80
CA GLY A 122 -13.44 -44.40 12.99
C GLY A 122 -14.79 -43.67 12.86
N GLU A 123 -14.78 -42.42 12.40
CA GLU A 123 -15.99 -41.63 12.14
C GLU A 123 -16.26 -41.62 10.63
N ALA A 124 -17.00 -42.65 10.18
CA ALA A 124 -17.60 -42.71 8.86
C ALA A 124 -19.09 -42.31 8.93
#